data_AF-A0A9R1XGH2-F1
#
_entry.id   AF-A0A9R1XGH2-F1
#
_cell.length_a   1.000
_cell.length_b   1.000
_cell.length_c   1.000
_cell.angle_alpha   90.00
_cell.angle_beta   90.00
_cell.angle_gamma   90.00
#
_symmetry.space_group_name_H-M   'P 1'
#
loop_
_entity.id
_entity.type
_entity.pdbx_description
1 polymer ?
#
loop_
_entity_poly.entity_id
_entity_poly.type
_entity_poly.pdbx_seq_one_letter_code
_entity_poly.pdbx_strand_id
1 'polypeptide(L)'
;MWKAKTLSFSGRMTLAKSVLGNLPTFYFSLFATPIGVIEELEKIQRQFIWGGGAEKAKVHWVNWEKMTAPKEVGGAGLGSLRNLNLALLAKGWWKFKSRPQSFWAQIIIGIHNHTNRPWYCFSKHKVSGS
;
A
#
# COMPACT_ATOMS: atom_id res chain seq x y z
N MET A 1 31.26 19.77 15.59
CA MET A 1 30.02 19.66 14.78
C MET A 1 30.13 18.41 13.93
N TRP A 2 29.54 17.30 14.38
CA TRP A 2 29.77 15.95 13.85
C TRP A 2 28.53 15.39 13.15
N LYS A 3 28.79 14.59 12.11
CA LYS A 3 27.87 13.94 11.16
C LYS A 3 27.28 14.84 10.07
N ALA A 4 28.21 15.35 9.27
CA ALA A 4 27.96 15.63 7.86
C ALA A 4 27.29 14.42 7.17
N LYS A 5 26.17 14.70 6.51
CA LYS A 5 25.75 14.18 5.20
C LYS A 5 25.79 12.64 4.98
N THR A 6 24.64 12.15 4.49
CA THR A 6 24.46 11.01 3.58
C THR A 6 24.46 9.61 4.18
N LEU A 7 23.28 9.20 4.64
CA LEU A 7 22.93 7.78 4.76
C LEU A 7 23.26 7.07 3.44
N SER A 8 23.93 5.91 3.50
CA SER A 8 24.27 5.13 2.31
C SER A 8 23.01 4.80 1.49
N PHE A 9 23.15 4.51 0.20
CA PHE A 9 22.01 4.14 -0.64
C PHE A 9 21.18 2.98 -0.05
N SER A 10 21.87 1.94 0.44
CA SER A 10 21.24 0.83 1.15
C SER A 10 20.57 1.28 2.47
N GLY A 11 21.22 2.16 3.24
CA GLY A 11 20.64 2.73 4.45
C GLY A 11 19.34 3.51 4.17
N ARG A 12 19.28 4.27 3.08
CA ARG A 12 18.07 5.00 2.64
C ARG A 12 16.96 4.04 2.22
N MET A 13 17.28 2.97 1.51
CA MET A 13 16.29 1.94 1.20
C MET A 13 15.74 1.26 2.45
N THR A 14 16.59 0.88 3.40
CA THR A 14 16.16 0.24 4.65
C THR A 14 15.29 1.19 5.47
N LEU A 15 15.68 2.46 5.58
CA LEU A 15 14.90 3.45 6.31
C LEU A 15 13.56 3.73 5.62
N ALA A 16 13.54 3.85 4.29
CA ALA A 16 12.31 3.97 3.52
C ALA A 16 11.39 2.76 3.76
N LYS A 17 11.91 1.53 3.66
CA LYS A 17 11.14 0.31 3.95
C LYS A 17 10.58 0.29 5.36
N SER A 18 11.33 0.76 6.36
CA SER A 18 10.87 0.81 7.75
C SER A 18 9.73 1.82 7.94
N VAL A 19 9.91 3.05 7.48
CA VAL A 19 8.93 4.14 7.62
C VAL A 19 7.65 3.83 6.83
N LEU A 20 7.81 3.39 5.58
CA LEU A 20 6.70 3.10 4.68
C LEU A 20 6.08 1.72 4.94
N GLY A 21 6.79 0.85 5.64
CA GLY A 21 6.26 -0.41 6.15
C GLY A 21 5.28 -0.24 7.30
N ASN A 22 5.31 0.90 8.02
CA ASN A 22 4.42 1.14 9.16
C ASN A 22 3.29 2.14 8.84
N LEU A 23 3.63 3.32 8.32
CA LEU A 23 2.68 4.43 8.16
C LEU A 23 1.63 4.14 7.06
N PRO A 24 2.00 3.96 5.77
CA PRO A 24 1.06 3.59 4.71
C PRO A 24 0.34 2.27 4.98
N THR A 25 1.02 1.27 5.56
CA THR A 25 0.44 -0.05 5.87
C THR A 25 -0.81 0.06 6.75
N PHE A 26 -0.80 0.95 7.74
CA PHE A 26 -1.98 1.21 8.56
C PHE A 26 -3.16 1.71 7.71
N TYR A 27 -2.95 2.76 6.92
CA TYR A 27 -3.99 3.31 6.05
C TYR A 27 -4.46 2.31 4.97
N PHE A 28 -3.53 1.56 4.40
CA PHE A 28 -3.79 0.55 3.38
C PHE A 28 -4.59 -0.63 3.93
N SER A 29 -4.52 -0.90 5.23
CA SER A 29 -5.33 -1.93 5.87
C SER A 29 -6.77 -1.48 6.12
N LEU A 30 -7.01 -0.17 6.19
CA LEU A 30 -8.31 0.43 6.46
C LEU A 30 -9.08 0.78 5.17
N PHE A 31 -8.39 1.27 4.15
CA PHE A 31 -9.03 1.83 2.95
C PHE A 31 -8.43 1.32 1.64
N ALA A 32 -9.29 1.19 0.62
CA ALA A 32 -8.85 1.06 -0.76
C ALA A 32 -8.19 2.38 -1.18
N THR A 33 -6.87 2.35 -1.36
CA THR A 33 -6.11 3.58 -1.60
C THR A 33 -6.22 3.97 -3.06
N PRO A 34 -6.59 5.23 -3.38
CA PRO A 34 -6.59 5.72 -4.77
C PRO A 34 -5.20 5.64 -5.40
N ILE A 35 -5.16 5.37 -6.70
CA ILE A 35 -3.91 5.19 -7.45
C ILE A 35 -3.00 6.43 -7.34
N GLY A 36 -3.57 7.64 -7.39
CA GLY A 36 -2.78 8.88 -7.27
C GLY A 36 -2.03 9.02 -5.94
N VAL A 37 -2.61 8.54 -4.83
CA VAL A 37 -1.94 8.55 -3.51
C VAL A 37 -0.79 7.54 -3.49
N ILE A 38 -0.98 6.38 -4.13
CA ILE A 38 0.09 5.38 -4.28
C ILE A 38 1.24 5.97 -5.10
N GLU A 39 0.95 6.63 -6.22
CA GLU A 39 1.96 7.26 -7.07
C GLU A 39 2.72 8.38 -6.35
N GLU A 40 2.02 9.17 -5.53
CA GLU A 40 2.64 10.22 -4.71
C GLU A 40 3.56 9.63 -3.63
N LEU A 41 3.14 8.57 -2.94
CA LEU A 41 3.98 7.85 -2.00
C LEU A 41 5.22 7.25 -2.68
N GLU A 42 5.07 6.67 -3.88
CA GLU A 42 6.20 6.18 -4.67
C GLU A 42 7.11 7.32 -5.15
N LYS A 43 6.57 8.50 -5.42
CA LYS A 43 7.37 9.70 -5.74
C LYS A 43 8.19 10.15 -4.54
N ILE A 44 7.60 10.21 -3.35
CA ILE A 44 8.31 10.54 -2.09
C ILE A 44 9.41 9.50 -1.82
N GLN A 45 9.11 8.21 -2.00
CA GLN A 45 10.10 7.14 -1.89
C GLN A 45 11.28 7.32 -2.85
N ARG A 46 11.00 7.58 -4.13
CA ARG A 46 12.02 7.86 -5.15
C ARG A 46 12.87 9.06 -4.78
N GLN A 47 12.24 10.15 -4.37
CA GLN A 47 12.93 11.36 -3.93
C GLN A 47 13.77 11.13 -2.68
N PHE A 48 13.34 10.30 -1.74
CA PHE A 48 14.13 9.99 -0.55
C PHE A 48 15.33 9.09 -0.88
N ILE A 49 15.13 8.06 -1.69
CA ILE A 49 16.16 7.09 -2.07
C ILE A 49 17.21 7.73 -3.00
N TRP A 50 16.77 8.54 -3.96
CA TRP A 50 17.63 9.16 -4.98
C TRP A 50 17.99 10.62 -4.73
N GLY A 51 17.27 11.33 -3.86
CA GLY A 51 17.59 12.70 -3.45
C GLY A 51 18.86 12.74 -2.62
N GLY A 52 19.96 13.10 -3.26
CA GLY A 52 21.18 13.55 -2.57
C GLY A 52 21.03 15.02 -2.21
N GLY A 53 21.45 15.41 -1.00
CA GLY A 53 21.22 16.75 -0.46
C GLY A 53 21.70 17.90 -1.36
N ALA A 54 21.00 19.03 -1.20
CA ALA A 54 21.24 20.41 -1.64
C ALA A 54 21.63 20.71 -3.11
N GLU A 55 22.29 19.82 -3.87
CA GLU A 55 22.90 20.30 -5.12
C GLU A 55 22.79 19.39 -6.34
N LYS A 56 22.55 18.07 -6.23
CA LYS A 56 22.43 17.23 -7.43
C LYS A 56 21.40 16.12 -7.25
N ALA A 57 20.27 16.25 -7.96
CA ALA A 57 19.39 15.13 -8.25
C ALA A 57 20.22 14.06 -8.97
N LYS A 58 20.54 12.96 -8.29
CA LYS A 58 21.24 11.85 -8.94
C LYS A 58 20.29 11.23 -9.96
N VAL A 59 20.76 11.15 -11.21
CA VAL A 59 20.08 10.46 -12.32
C VAL A 59 19.52 9.12 -11.85
N HIS A 60 18.25 8.84 -12.16
CA HIS A 60 17.58 7.59 -11.81
C HIS A 60 18.16 6.43 -12.64
N TRP A 61 19.27 5.85 -12.20
CA TRP A 61 19.98 4.79 -12.94
C TRP A 61 19.20 3.46 -13.00
N VAL A 62 18.15 3.28 -12.18
CA VAL A 62 17.39 2.03 -12.09
C VAL A 62 15.90 2.31 -12.26
N ASN A 63 15.27 1.61 -13.20
CA ASN A 63 13.81 1.63 -13.39
C ASN A 63 13.13 1.29 -12.05
N TRP A 64 12.17 2.13 -11.63
CA TRP A 64 11.43 1.96 -10.39
C TRP A 64 10.72 0.60 -10.30
N GLU A 65 10.27 0.06 -11.43
CA GLU A 65 9.68 -1.27 -11.50
C GLU A 65 10.66 -2.38 -11.10
N LYS A 66 11.95 -2.26 -11.46
CA LYS A 66 12.99 -3.19 -10.98
C LYS A 66 13.26 -3.01 -9.49
N MET A 67 13.01 -1.83 -8.93
CA MET A 67 13.16 -1.59 -7.50
C MET A 67 12.03 -2.22 -6.67
N THR A 68 10.79 -2.11 -7.14
CA THR A 68 9.60 -2.65 -6.48
C THR A 68 9.43 -4.15 -6.71
N ALA A 69 10.04 -4.71 -7.77
CA ALA A 69 10.04 -6.13 -8.04
C ALA A 69 10.63 -6.98 -6.88
N PRO A 70 10.12 -8.21 -6.67
CA PRO A 70 10.68 -9.17 -5.71
C PRO A 70 12.17 -9.45 -5.96
N LYS A 71 12.92 -9.77 -4.90
CA LYS A 71 14.34 -10.15 -5.03
C LYS A 71 14.54 -11.40 -5.89
N GLU A 72 13.56 -12.31 -5.86
CA GLU A 72 13.53 -13.56 -6.62
C GLU A 72 13.59 -13.36 -8.14
N VAL A 73 13.05 -12.23 -8.63
CA VAL A 73 13.08 -11.85 -10.06
C VAL A 73 14.17 -10.82 -10.36
N GLY A 74 15.18 -10.70 -9.49
CA GLY A 74 16.30 -9.75 -9.64
C GLY A 74 15.96 -8.30 -9.27
N GLY A 75 14.85 -8.08 -8.55
CA GLY A 75 14.44 -6.76 -8.07
C GLY A 75 15.03 -6.35 -6.72
N ALA A 76 14.85 -5.08 -6.33
CA ALA A 76 15.36 -4.56 -5.07
C ALA A 76 14.47 -4.91 -3.83
N GLY A 77 13.33 -5.56 -4.07
CA GLY A 77 12.42 -6.08 -3.05
C GLY A 77 11.78 -4.99 -2.19
N LEU A 78 11.53 -3.79 -2.74
CA LEU A 78 10.71 -2.77 -2.08
C LEU A 78 9.23 -3.18 -2.02
N GLY A 79 8.78 -4.00 -2.98
CA GLY A 79 7.38 -4.39 -3.11
C GLY A 79 6.53 -3.28 -3.72
N SER A 80 5.51 -3.65 -4.50
CA SER A 80 4.54 -2.69 -5.00
C SER A 80 3.57 -2.29 -3.88
N LEU A 81 3.43 -0.98 -3.63
CA LEU A 81 2.47 -0.44 -2.67
C LEU A 81 1.03 -0.82 -3.02
N ARG A 82 0.71 -0.90 -4.32
CA ARG A 82 -0.59 -1.33 -4.83
C ARG A 82 -0.89 -2.78 -4.44
N ASN A 83 0.06 -3.69 -4.65
CA ASN A 83 -0.10 -5.09 -4.27
C ASN A 83 -0.20 -5.25 -2.75
N LEU A 84 0.54 -4.44 -1.99
CA LEU A 84 0.48 -4.43 -0.53
C LEU A 84 -0.90 -3.96 -0.04
N ASN A 85 -1.50 -2.91 -0.64
CA ASN A 85 -2.86 -2.48 -0.32
C ASN A 85 -3.89 -3.58 -0.58
N LEU A 86 -3.88 -4.18 -1.78
CA LEU A 86 -4.80 -5.27 -2.11
C LEU A 86 -4.65 -6.48 -1.18
N ALA A 87 -3.43 -6.88 -0.88
CA ALA A 87 -3.15 -8.00 0.01
C ALA A 87 -3.63 -7.72 1.45
N LEU A 88 -3.43 -6.50 1.96
CA LEU A 88 -3.89 -6.11 3.30
C LEU A 88 -5.42 -6.05 3.38
N LEU A 89 -6.07 -5.51 2.36
CA LEU A 89 -7.52 -5.50 2.27
C LEU A 89 -8.06 -6.93 2.23
N ALA A 90 -7.52 -7.80 1.37
CA ALA A 90 -7.91 -9.20 1.29
C ALA A 90 -7.73 -9.91 2.65
N LYS A 91 -6.64 -9.63 3.38
CA LYS A 91 -6.41 -10.13 4.73
C LYS A 91 -7.46 -9.62 5.73
N GLY A 92 -7.84 -8.35 5.64
CA GLY A 92 -8.90 -7.76 6.45
C GLY A 92 -10.27 -8.41 6.18
N TRP A 93 -10.64 -8.52 4.91
CA TRP A 93 -11.84 -9.22 4.46
C TRP A 93 -11.89 -10.68 4.90
N TRP A 94 -10.77 -11.39 4.80
CA TRP A 94 -10.67 -12.76 5.28
C TRP A 94 -10.90 -12.87 6.79
N LYS A 95 -10.31 -11.96 7.58
CA LYS A 95 -10.53 -11.92 9.04
C LYS A 95 -11.98 -11.62 9.37
N PHE A 96 -12.61 -10.69 8.64
CA PHE A 96 -14.02 -10.35 8.80
C PHE A 96 -14.91 -11.57 8.55
N LYS A 97 -14.69 -12.30 7.44
CA LYS A 97 -15.43 -13.53 7.10
C LYS A 97 -15.17 -14.67 8.09
N SER A 98 -13.94 -14.82 8.56
CA SER A 98 -13.55 -15.93 9.44
C SER A 98 -14.01 -15.74 10.89
N ARG A 99 -14.21 -14.50 11.34
CA ARG A 99 -14.56 -14.16 12.74
C ARG A 99 -15.68 -13.12 12.81
N PRO A 100 -16.90 -13.46 12.35
CA PRO A 100 -18.03 -12.54 12.36
C PRO A 100 -18.47 -12.17 13.78
N GLN A 101 -18.15 -13.00 14.79
CA GLN A 101 -18.48 -12.75 16.19
C GLN A 101 -17.50 -11.81 16.91
N SER A 102 -16.41 -11.37 16.27
CA SER A 102 -15.52 -10.38 16.89
C SER A 102 -16.24 -9.04 17.09
N PHE A 103 -16.00 -8.37 18.21
CA PHE A 103 -16.67 -7.11 18.57
C PHE A 103 -16.58 -6.04 17.45
N TRP A 104 -15.40 -5.92 16.83
CA TRP A 104 -15.19 -5.03 15.68
C TRP A 104 -16.02 -5.42 14.45
N ALA A 105 -16.16 -6.72 14.14
CA ALA A 105 -17.01 -7.18 13.04
C ALA A 105 -18.49 -6.91 13.34
N GLN A 106 -18.93 -7.12 14.58
CA GLN A 106 -20.30 -6.80 15.00
C GLN A 106 -20.62 -5.31 14.90
N ILE A 107 -19.68 -4.43 15.26
CA ILE A 107 -19.83 -2.97 15.07
C ILE A 107 -19.99 -2.64 13.58
N ILE A 108 -19.13 -3.18 12.71
CA ILE A 108 -19.21 -2.94 11.26
C ILE A 108 -20.55 -3.41 10.69
N ILE A 109 -21.00 -4.61 11.10
CA ILE A 109 -22.29 -5.19 10.71
C ILE A 109 -23.44 -4.31 11.23
N GLY A 110 -23.39 -3.84 12.48
CA GLY A 110 -24.40 -2.96 13.06
C GLY A 110 -24.53 -1.62 12.34
N ILE A 111 -23.40 -0.98 11.99
CA ILE A 111 -23.37 0.27 11.22
C ILE A 111 -23.93 0.06 9.80
N HIS A 112 -23.52 -1.04 9.13
CA HIS A 112 -24.00 -1.34 7.78
C HIS A 112 -25.45 -1.85 7.74
N ASN A 113 -25.95 -2.50 8.78
CA ASN A 113 -27.34 -2.97 8.85
C ASN A 113 -28.34 -1.87 9.21
N HIS A 114 -27.93 -0.82 9.95
CA HIS A 114 -28.79 0.35 10.22
C HIS A 114 -28.96 1.25 8.99
N THR A 115 -27.99 1.24 8.09
CA THR A 115 -28.08 1.97 6.83
C THR A 115 -28.76 1.03 5.83
N ASN A 116 -30.04 1.22 5.55
CA ASN A 116 -30.87 0.40 4.67
C ASN A 116 -30.42 0.43 3.19
N ARG A 117 -29.15 0.10 2.92
CA ARG A 117 -28.56 -0.06 1.59
C ARG A 117 -28.41 -1.54 1.33
N PRO A 118 -29.36 -2.15 0.61
CA PRO A 118 -29.32 -3.58 0.34
C PRO A 118 -28.02 -3.98 -0.39
N TRP A 119 -27.34 -5.00 0.15
CA TRP A 119 -26.12 -5.63 -0.38
C TRP A 119 -26.30 -6.32 -1.75
N TYR A 120 -27.49 -6.23 -2.36
CA TYR A 120 -27.86 -6.95 -3.58
C TYR A 120 -27.40 -6.27 -4.89
N CYS A 121 -26.81 -5.07 -4.84
CA CYS A 121 -26.51 -4.30 -6.06
C CYS A 121 -25.34 -4.86 -6.92
N PHE A 122 -24.68 -5.94 -6.49
CA PHE A 122 -23.57 -6.57 -7.23
C PHE A 122 -23.89 -7.94 -7.85
N SER A 123 -25.13 -8.40 -7.81
CA SER A 123 -25.48 -9.73 -8.34
C SER A 123 -26.60 -9.68 -9.38
N LYS A 124 -26.17 -9.86 -10.64
CA LYS A 124 -26.89 -10.36 -11.83
C LYS A 124 -27.68 -9.35 -12.66
N HIS A 125 -26.99 -8.82 -13.67
CA HIS A 125 -27.57 -8.81 -15.02
C HIS A 125 -27.78 -10.27 -15.45
N LYS A 126 -29.00 -10.80 -15.27
CA LYS A 126 -29.51 -11.83 -16.17
C LYS A 126 -30.48 -11.13 -17.12
N VAL A 127 -30.08 -11.02 -18.37
CA VAL A 127 -30.93 -10.63 -19.49
C VAL A 127 -32.06 -11.65 -19.59
N SER A 128 -33.29 -11.15 -19.57
CA SER A 128 -34.52 -11.90 -19.86
C SER A 128 -34.54 -12.28 -21.33
N GLY A 129 -34.79 -13.56 -21.63
CA GLY A 129 -35.10 -14.04 -22.97
C GLY A 129 -36.19 -15.08 -22.88
N SER A 130 -37.43 -14.61 -23.05
CA SER A 130 -38.62 -15.36 -23.44
C SER A 130 -39.25 -14.59 -24.58
#